data_AF-A0A376KX32-F1
#
_entry.id   AF-A0A376KX32-F1
#
_cell.length_a   1.000
_cell.length_b   1.000
_cell.length_c   1.000
_cell.angle_alpha   90.00
_cell.angle_beta   90.00
_cell.angle_gamma   90.00
#
_symmetry.space_group_name_H-M   'P 1'
#
loop_
_entity.id
_entity.type
_entity.pdbx_description
1 polymer ?
#
loop_
_entity_poly.entity_id
_entity_poly.type
_entity_poly.pdbx_seq_one_letter_code
_entity_poly.pdbx_strand_id
1 'polypeptide(L)'
;MQFIHCAAQDVASHLETPVDLILFHAVLEWVADPRSVLQTLWSVLRPGGVLSLMFYNAHGLLMHNMVAGNFDYVQAGMPKKKKRTLSPDYPRDPAQVYLWLEEAGWQIMGKTGVRVFHDYLREKHQQRDCYEALLELETRYCRQEPYITLGRYIHVTARKTAEQG
;
A
#
# COMPACT_ATOMS: atom_id res chain seq x y z
N MET A 1 -25.31 -8.14 5.45
CA MET A 1 -24.18 -7.21 5.27
C MET A 1 -24.17 -6.30 6.49
N GLN A 2 -23.07 -6.29 7.24
CA GLN A 2 -22.91 -5.54 8.48
C GLN A 2 -21.96 -4.37 8.23
N PHE A 3 -22.28 -3.19 8.76
CA PHE A 3 -21.43 -2.01 8.69
C PHE A 3 -21.06 -1.61 10.12
N ILE A 4 -19.75 -1.43 10.36
CA ILE A 4 -19.22 -1.13 11.69
C ILE A 4 -18.52 0.23 11.59
N HIS A 5 -18.97 1.19 12.40
CA HIS A 5 -18.33 2.49 12.51
C HIS A 5 -17.35 2.46 13.69
N CYS A 6 -16.11 2.07 13.43
CA CYS A 6 -15.02 2.04 14.41
C CYS A 6 -13.66 2.27 13.72
N ALA A 7 -12.61 2.49 14.51
CA ALA A 7 -11.25 2.40 14.00
C ALA A 7 -10.86 0.93 13.74
N ALA A 8 -9.93 0.69 12.81
CA ALA A 8 -9.47 -0.67 12.50
C ALA A 8 -8.80 -1.35 13.70
N GLN A 9 -8.20 -0.58 14.61
CA GLN A 9 -7.59 -1.05 15.85
C GLN A 9 -8.59 -1.67 16.83
N ASP A 10 -9.86 -1.23 16.77
CA ASP A 10 -10.92 -1.65 17.70
C ASP A 10 -11.82 -2.76 17.13
N VAL A 11 -11.60 -3.14 15.86
CA VAL A 11 -12.50 -4.01 15.09
C VAL A 11 -12.70 -5.39 15.71
N ALA A 12 -11.71 -5.90 16.44
CA ALA A 12 -11.78 -7.22 17.08
C ALA A 12 -12.97 -7.35 18.04
N SER A 13 -13.34 -6.27 18.73
CA SER A 13 -14.48 -6.25 19.66
C SER A 13 -15.85 -6.32 18.96
N HIS A 14 -15.88 -6.11 17.65
CA HIS A 14 -17.09 -6.07 16.83
C HIS A 14 -17.27 -7.30 15.94
N LEU A 15 -16.32 -8.23 15.94
CA LEU A 15 -16.35 -9.45 15.12
C LEU A 15 -16.61 -10.68 16.02
N GLU A 16 -17.62 -11.47 15.67
CA GLU A 16 -17.95 -12.69 16.41
C GLU A 16 -17.04 -13.86 16.05
N THR A 17 -16.55 -13.90 14.80
CA THR A 17 -15.68 -14.97 14.29
C THR A 17 -14.54 -14.41 13.44
N PRO A 18 -13.40 -15.10 13.33
CA PRO A 18 -12.33 -14.72 12.42
C PRO A 18 -12.78 -14.65 10.95
N VAL A 19 -12.09 -13.84 10.16
CA VAL A 19 -12.38 -13.67 8.72
C VAL A 19 -11.38 -14.42 7.83
N ASP A 20 -11.76 -14.68 6.57
CA ASP A 20 -10.93 -15.35 5.57
C ASP A 20 -9.96 -14.41 4.84
N LEU A 21 -10.39 -13.17 4.60
CA LEU A 21 -9.71 -12.17 3.79
C LEU A 21 -9.89 -10.79 4.42
N ILE A 22 -8.81 -10.02 4.48
CA ILE A 22 -8.83 -8.62 4.90
C ILE A 22 -8.35 -7.73 3.75
N LEU A 23 -9.10 -6.68 3.45
CA LEU A 23 -8.67 -5.59 2.57
C LEU A 23 -8.25 -4.40 3.44
N PHE A 24 -6.99 -3.99 3.33
CA PHE A 24 -6.48 -2.80 4.00
C PHE A 24 -5.79 -1.91 2.97
N HIS A 25 -6.59 -1.11 2.25
CA HIS A 25 -6.16 -0.40 1.04
C HIS A 25 -6.13 1.11 1.25
N ALA A 26 -4.97 1.73 1.04
CA ALA A 26 -4.74 3.16 1.19
C ALA A 26 -5.07 3.72 2.59
N VAL A 27 -4.83 2.90 3.63
CA VAL A 27 -5.05 3.27 5.04
C VAL A 27 -3.75 3.31 5.85
N LEU A 28 -2.76 2.46 5.52
CA LEU A 28 -1.54 2.31 6.31
C LEU A 28 -0.72 3.60 6.39
N GLU A 29 -0.82 4.46 5.39
CA GLU A 29 -0.17 5.77 5.32
C GLU A 29 -0.84 6.87 6.16
N TRP A 30 -1.99 6.58 6.77
CA TRP A 30 -2.74 7.51 7.62
C TRP A 30 -2.66 7.17 9.12
N VAL A 31 -2.19 5.98 9.47
CA VAL A 31 -2.10 5.53 10.87
C VAL A 31 -0.73 5.88 11.46
N ALA A 32 -0.72 6.43 12.68
CA ALA A 32 0.53 6.75 13.38
C ALA A 32 1.26 5.47 13.85
N ASP A 33 0.52 4.43 14.21
CA ASP A 33 1.06 3.12 14.63
C ASP A 33 0.69 2.02 13.62
N PRO A 34 1.48 1.85 12.55
CA PRO A 34 1.22 0.85 11.52
C PRO A 34 1.41 -0.59 12.01
N ARG A 35 2.32 -0.84 12.97
CA ARG A 35 2.60 -2.19 13.45
C ARG A 35 1.45 -2.71 14.29
N SER A 36 0.93 -1.87 15.19
CA SER A 36 -0.21 -2.22 16.04
C SER A 36 -1.45 -2.58 15.22
N VAL A 37 -1.80 -1.79 14.20
CA VAL A 37 -2.95 -2.13 13.34
C VAL A 37 -2.71 -3.41 12.55
N LEU A 38 -1.51 -3.67 12.03
CA LEU A 38 -1.19 -4.93 11.34
C LEU A 38 -1.33 -6.14 12.28
N GLN A 39 -0.99 -5.98 13.57
CA GLN A 39 -1.20 -7.01 14.59
C GLN A 39 -2.68 -7.23 14.90
N THR A 40 -3.49 -6.17 14.96
CA THR A 40 -4.95 -6.31 15.09
C THR A 40 -5.55 -7.05 13.90
N LEU A 41 -5.13 -6.72 12.67
CA LEU A 41 -5.59 -7.43 11.47
C LEU A 41 -5.17 -8.91 11.50
N TRP A 42 -3.96 -9.21 11.99
CA TRP A 42 -3.51 -10.59 12.18
C TRP A 42 -4.40 -11.34 13.17
N SER A 43 -4.78 -10.73 14.30
CA SER A 43 -5.54 -11.43 15.36
C SER A 43 -6.96 -11.83 14.92
N VAL A 44 -7.59 -11.04 14.06
CA VAL A 44 -8.95 -11.30 13.55
C VAL A 44 -8.97 -12.12 12.26
N LEU A 45 -7.82 -12.37 11.63
CA LEU A 45 -7.71 -13.22 10.46
C LEU A 45 -7.52 -14.68 10.90
N ARG A 46 -8.24 -15.61 10.27
CA ARG A 46 -8.05 -17.04 10.57
C ARG A 46 -6.67 -17.55 10.10
N PRO A 47 -6.15 -18.64 10.70
CA PRO A 47 -5.01 -19.36 10.15
C PRO A 47 -5.23 -19.73 8.66
N GLY A 48 -4.22 -19.46 7.84
CA GLY A 48 -4.26 -19.67 6.40
C GLY A 48 -5.04 -18.61 5.60
N GLY A 49 -5.68 -17.64 6.26
CA GLY A 49 -6.34 -16.50 5.63
C GLY A 49 -5.35 -15.52 4.99
N VAL A 50 -5.85 -14.57 4.21
CA VAL A 50 -5.04 -13.64 3.42
C VAL A 50 -5.28 -12.19 3.81
N LEU A 51 -4.21 -11.42 3.90
CA LEU A 51 -4.21 -9.97 3.90
C LEU A 51 -3.91 -9.46 2.49
N SER A 52 -4.82 -8.66 1.96
CA SER A 52 -4.60 -7.81 0.80
C SER A 52 -4.28 -6.40 1.30
N LEU A 53 -3.00 -6.09 1.41
CA LEU A 53 -2.51 -4.79 1.85
C LEU A 53 -2.19 -3.92 0.64
N MET A 54 -2.67 -2.68 0.57
CA MET A 54 -2.20 -1.70 -0.39
C MET A 54 -1.87 -0.40 0.34
N PHE A 55 -0.65 0.11 0.16
CA PHE A 55 -0.17 1.29 0.88
C PHE A 55 0.48 2.31 -0.07
N TYR A 56 0.42 3.58 0.31
CA TYR A 56 1.06 4.66 -0.44
C TYR A 56 2.58 4.61 -0.32
N ASN A 57 3.26 4.57 -1.46
CA ASN A 57 4.70 4.34 -1.54
C ASN A 57 5.50 5.65 -1.55
N ALA A 58 6.44 5.79 -0.61
CA ALA A 58 7.33 6.96 -0.50
C ALA A 58 8.23 7.14 -1.74
N HIS A 59 8.73 6.05 -2.34
CA HIS A 59 9.56 6.14 -3.55
C HIS A 59 8.76 6.62 -4.76
N GLY A 60 7.52 6.16 -4.91
CA GLY A 60 6.61 6.66 -5.94
C GLY A 60 6.26 8.13 -5.76
N LEU A 61 6.12 8.61 -4.51
CA LEU A 61 5.94 10.03 -4.21
C LEU A 61 7.17 10.87 -4.62
N LEU A 62 8.37 10.40 -4.28
CA LEU A 62 9.62 11.05 -4.67
C LEU A 62 9.73 11.13 -6.18
N MET A 63 9.58 10.00 -6.87
CA MET A 63 9.67 9.92 -8.33
C MET A 63 8.66 10.85 -9.01
N HIS A 64 7.41 10.86 -8.53
CA HIS A 64 6.37 11.74 -9.05
C HIS A 64 6.76 13.22 -8.95
N ASN A 65 7.31 13.65 -7.82
CA ASN A 65 7.73 15.04 -7.64
C ASN A 65 8.97 15.39 -8.46
N MET A 66 9.91 14.47 -8.61
CA MET A 66 11.10 14.67 -9.46
C MET A 66 10.71 14.82 -10.93
N VAL A 67 9.83 13.97 -11.45
CA VAL A 67 9.31 14.08 -12.82
C VAL A 67 8.53 15.40 -13.02
N ALA A 68 7.84 15.88 -11.99
CA ALA A 68 7.11 17.13 -12.03
C ALA A 68 7.99 18.39 -11.88
N GLY A 69 9.29 18.23 -11.63
CA GLY A 69 10.22 19.36 -11.41
C GLY A 69 10.11 20.04 -10.04
N ASN A 70 9.47 19.39 -9.05
CA ASN A 70 9.27 19.94 -7.71
C ASN A 70 10.52 19.79 -6.82
N PHE A 71 11.68 20.26 -7.28
CA PHE A 71 12.98 19.99 -6.64
C PHE A 71 13.08 20.54 -5.22
N ASP A 72 12.68 21.80 -4.99
CA ASP A 72 12.73 22.40 -3.65
C ASP A 72 11.91 21.61 -2.63
N TYR A 73 10.79 21.03 -3.08
CA TYR A 73 9.93 20.22 -2.22
C TYR A 73 10.59 18.89 -1.84
N VAL A 74 11.23 18.23 -2.81
CA VAL A 74 11.97 16.99 -2.57
C VAL A 74 13.19 17.26 -1.68
N GLN A 75 13.93 18.33 -1.95
CA GLN A 75 15.10 18.73 -1.16
C GLN A 75 14.74 19.03 0.30
N ALA A 76 13.56 19.59 0.56
CA ALA A 76 13.04 19.83 1.90
C ALA A 76 12.56 18.55 2.63
N GLY A 77 12.67 17.37 2.02
CA GLY A 77 12.22 16.09 2.59
C GLY A 77 10.72 15.81 2.39
N MET A 78 10.08 16.48 1.43
CA MET A 78 8.65 16.33 1.12
C MET A 78 7.71 16.48 2.33
N PRO A 79 7.85 17.53 3.17
CA PRO A 79 7.00 17.71 4.35
C PRO A 79 5.53 17.86 3.96
N LYS A 80 4.60 17.41 4.79
CA LYS A 80 3.16 17.56 4.51
C LYS A 80 2.79 19.05 4.36
N LYS A 81 2.30 19.45 3.18
CA LYS A 81 1.82 20.82 2.92
C LYS A 81 0.35 20.96 3.33
N LYS A 82 0.06 21.77 4.36
CA LYS A 82 -1.28 22.16 4.89
C LYS A 82 -2.25 21.00 5.20
N LYS A 83 -3.04 21.13 6.28
CA LYS A 83 -4.01 20.11 6.74
C LYS A 83 -5.13 19.72 5.74
N ARG A 84 -5.30 20.42 4.60
CA ARG A 84 -6.41 20.23 3.62
C ARG A 84 -5.99 19.58 2.30
N THR A 85 -4.78 19.03 2.19
CA THR A 85 -4.35 18.28 1.00
C THR A 85 -4.63 16.78 1.21
N LEU A 86 -4.92 16.06 0.12
CA LEU A 86 -5.05 14.59 0.09
C LEU A 86 -3.67 13.88 0.24
N SER A 87 -2.66 14.58 0.77
CA SER A 87 -1.35 14.02 1.01
C SER A 87 -1.37 13.24 2.34
N PRO A 88 -1.04 11.94 2.32
CA PRO A 88 -1.02 11.14 3.53
C PRO A 88 0.05 11.64 4.51
N ASP A 89 -0.18 11.39 5.80
CA ASP A 89 0.76 11.78 6.85
C ASP A 89 2.05 10.96 6.81
N TYR A 90 1.96 9.69 6.40
CA TYR A 90 3.05 8.74 6.47
C TYR A 90 3.19 7.89 5.19
N PRO A 91 3.62 8.46 4.05
CA PRO A 91 4.09 7.66 2.91
C PRO A 91 5.06 6.58 3.41
N ARG A 92 4.87 5.33 2.98
CA ARG A 92 5.61 4.20 3.55
C ARG A 92 6.79 3.82 2.67
N ASP A 93 7.91 3.53 3.33
CA ASP A 93 9.02 2.79 2.74
C ASP A 93 8.60 1.32 2.57
N PRO A 94 8.61 0.79 1.33
CA PRO A 94 8.20 -0.59 1.07
C PRO A 94 9.04 -1.63 1.81
N ALA A 95 10.36 -1.43 1.90
CA ALA A 95 11.25 -2.37 2.58
C ALA A 95 10.88 -2.50 4.06
N GLN A 96 10.57 -1.37 4.69
CA GLN A 96 10.15 -1.34 6.08
C GLN A 96 8.77 -2.00 6.30
N VAL A 97 7.83 -1.84 5.35
CA VAL A 97 6.53 -2.52 5.41
C VAL A 97 6.68 -4.02 5.25
N TYR A 98 7.52 -4.49 4.32
CA TYR A 98 7.79 -5.92 4.15
C TYR A 98 8.39 -6.52 5.43
N LEU A 99 9.34 -5.81 6.05
CA LEU A 99 9.93 -6.23 7.31
C LEU A 99 8.87 -6.35 8.43
N TRP A 100 7.96 -5.37 8.57
CA TRP A 100 6.89 -5.47 9.59
C TRP A 100 5.97 -6.67 9.37
N LEU A 101 5.67 -7.00 8.11
CA LEU A 101 4.87 -8.18 7.79
C LEU A 101 5.63 -9.46 8.18
N GLU A 102 6.90 -9.57 7.79
CA GLU A 102 7.72 -10.74 8.09
C GLU A 102 7.94 -10.93 9.60
N GLU A 103 8.24 -9.86 10.34
CA GLU A 103 8.40 -9.86 11.80
C GLU A 103 7.12 -10.29 12.54
N ALA A 104 5.95 -9.93 12.02
CA ALA A 104 4.66 -10.34 12.57
C ALA A 104 4.24 -11.77 12.15
N GLY A 105 5.06 -12.47 11.37
CA GLY A 105 4.83 -13.86 10.96
C GLY A 105 4.05 -14.03 9.66
N TRP A 106 3.76 -12.94 8.93
CA TRP A 106 3.11 -13.03 7.63
C TRP A 106 4.03 -13.64 6.57
N GLN A 107 3.48 -14.56 5.78
CA GLN A 107 4.14 -15.07 4.59
C GLN A 107 3.75 -14.21 3.39
N ILE A 108 4.65 -13.35 2.91
CA ILE A 108 4.41 -12.57 1.70
C ILE A 108 4.29 -13.50 0.49
N MET A 109 3.18 -13.40 -0.24
CA MET A 109 2.86 -14.22 -1.42
C MET A 109 3.18 -13.49 -2.72
N GLY A 110 3.09 -12.17 -2.74
CA GLY A 110 3.33 -11.38 -3.95
C GLY A 110 3.34 -9.89 -3.68
N LYS A 111 4.07 -9.16 -4.54
CA LYS A 111 4.24 -7.71 -4.51
C LYS A 111 3.92 -7.15 -5.90
N THR A 112 3.10 -6.11 -5.96
CA THR A 112 2.68 -5.47 -7.21
C THR A 112 2.75 -3.96 -7.05
N GLY A 113 3.54 -3.27 -7.88
CA GLY A 113 3.51 -1.82 -8.01
C GLY A 113 2.24 -1.39 -8.75
N VAL A 114 1.52 -0.41 -8.21
CA VAL A 114 0.27 0.09 -8.82
C VAL A 114 0.54 1.47 -9.41
N ARG A 115 0.33 1.61 -10.73
CA ARG A 115 0.67 2.80 -11.53
C ARG A 115 2.17 3.07 -11.56
N VAL A 116 2.93 2.17 -12.19
CA VAL A 116 4.40 2.21 -12.25
C VAL A 116 4.93 3.12 -13.36
N PHE A 117 4.10 3.46 -14.35
CA PHE A 117 4.44 4.38 -15.44
C PHE A 117 3.43 5.52 -15.59
N HIS A 118 2.15 5.24 -15.38
CA HIS A 118 1.02 6.12 -15.65
C HIS A 118 1.24 7.55 -15.15
N ASP A 119 1.69 7.72 -13.91
CA ASP A 119 1.89 9.01 -13.26
C ASP A 119 3.16 9.76 -13.71
N TYR A 120 4.05 9.11 -14.45
CA TYR A 120 5.36 9.62 -14.89
C TYR A 120 5.42 9.93 -16.39
N LEU A 121 4.32 9.70 -17.12
CA LEU A 121 4.23 10.09 -18.52
C LEU A 121 4.45 11.60 -18.66
N ARG A 122 5.34 11.98 -19.59
CA ARG A 122 5.60 13.38 -19.94
C ARG A 122 4.32 14.04 -20.47
N GLU A 123 3.67 13.37 -21.41
CA GLU A 123 2.43 13.82 -22.04
C GLU A 123 1.21 13.21 -21.33
N LYS A 124 0.65 13.94 -20.36
CA LYS A 124 -0.40 13.39 -19.47
C LYS A 124 -1.71 13.02 -20.18
N HIS A 125 -2.02 13.58 -21.34
CA HIS A 125 -3.20 13.19 -22.13
C HIS A 125 -3.14 11.72 -22.57
N GLN A 126 -1.92 11.17 -22.77
CA GLN A 126 -1.71 9.76 -23.14
C GLN A 126 -2.19 8.77 -22.09
N GLN A 127 -2.38 9.19 -20.83
CA GLN A 127 -3.03 8.38 -19.80
C GLN A 127 -4.44 7.94 -20.22
N ARG A 128 -5.13 8.75 -21.03
CA ARG A 128 -6.47 8.46 -21.57
C ARG A 128 -6.39 7.95 -23.01
N ASP A 129 -5.68 8.68 -23.86
CA ASP A 129 -5.68 8.42 -25.31
C ASP A 129 -5.02 7.07 -25.65
N CYS A 130 -4.04 6.65 -24.85
CA CYS A 130 -3.32 5.39 -25.00
C CYS A 130 -3.57 4.43 -23.83
N TYR A 131 -4.74 4.52 -23.17
CA TYR A 131 -5.00 3.80 -21.92
C TYR A 131 -4.80 2.28 -22.03
N GLU A 132 -5.31 1.64 -23.08
CA GLU A 132 -5.21 0.18 -23.23
C GLU A 132 -3.76 -0.28 -23.41
N ALA A 133 -2.98 0.41 -24.26
CA ALA A 133 -1.57 0.13 -24.46
C ALA A 133 -0.76 0.37 -23.19
N LEU A 134 -1.07 1.45 -22.45
CA LEU A 134 -0.47 1.73 -21.16
C LEU A 134 -0.81 0.63 -20.13
N LEU A 135 -2.07 0.18 -20.08
CA LEU A 135 -2.52 -0.87 -19.17
C LEU A 135 -1.85 -2.21 -19.46
N GLU A 136 -1.64 -2.56 -20.72
CA GLU A 136 -0.90 -3.76 -21.11
C GLU A 136 0.54 -3.72 -20.57
N LEU A 137 1.22 -2.59 -20.77
CA LEU A 137 2.59 -2.40 -20.26
C LEU A 137 2.66 -2.37 -18.74
N GLU A 138 1.73 -1.66 -18.07
CA GLU A 138 1.59 -1.66 -16.61
C GLU A 138 1.44 -3.09 -16.10
N THR A 139 0.53 -3.87 -16.69
CA THR A 139 0.26 -5.26 -16.28
C THR A 139 1.48 -6.17 -16.46
N ARG A 140 2.24 -5.98 -17.55
CA ARG A 140 3.44 -6.77 -17.86
C ARG A 140 4.56 -6.54 -16.85
N TYR A 141 4.77 -5.30 -16.43
CA TYR A 141 5.96 -4.91 -15.66
C TYR A 141 5.70 -4.69 -14.17
N CYS A 142 4.45 -4.50 -13.73
CA CYS A 142 4.13 -4.11 -12.34
C CYS A 142 4.54 -5.09 -11.24
N ARG A 143 4.94 -6.32 -11.58
CA ARG A 143 5.38 -7.36 -10.62
C ARG A 143 6.87 -7.69 -10.73
N GLN A 144 7.65 -6.80 -11.34
CA GLN A 144 9.09 -6.96 -11.51
C GLN A 144 9.81 -5.72 -10.95
N GLU A 145 10.98 -5.91 -10.34
CA GLU A 145 11.84 -4.78 -9.97
C GLU A 145 12.50 -4.19 -11.23
N PRO A 146 12.74 -2.88 -11.29
CA PRO A 146 12.50 -1.88 -10.23
C PRO A 146 11.06 -1.32 -10.21
N TYR A 147 10.16 -1.80 -11.07
CA TYR A 147 8.85 -1.19 -11.29
C TYR A 147 7.92 -1.30 -10.08
N ILE A 148 7.98 -2.41 -9.33
CA ILE A 148 7.24 -2.55 -8.06
C ILE A 148 7.54 -1.35 -7.15
N THR A 149 8.83 -1.09 -6.92
CA THR A 149 9.32 -0.03 -6.03
C THR A 149 8.99 1.38 -6.55
N LEU A 150 8.67 1.53 -7.84
CA LEU A 150 8.26 2.81 -8.45
C LEU A 150 6.74 3.03 -8.47
N GLY A 151 5.92 2.04 -8.10
CA GLY A 151 4.47 2.20 -8.07
C GLY A 151 4.03 3.34 -7.13
N ARG A 152 2.97 4.09 -7.50
CA ARG A 152 2.38 5.10 -6.60
C ARG A 152 1.83 4.48 -5.32
N TYR A 153 1.30 3.26 -5.45
CA TYR A 153 1.01 2.37 -4.34
C TYR A 153 1.73 1.05 -4.58
N ILE A 154 1.90 0.27 -3.51
CA ILE A 154 2.30 -1.13 -3.63
C ILE A 154 1.21 -1.97 -2.99
N HIS A 155 0.77 -2.98 -3.73
CA HIS A 155 -0.11 -4.03 -3.25
C HIS A 155 0.72 -5.25 -2.85
N VAL A 156 0.58 -5.66 -1.61
CA VAL A 156 1.18 -6.87 -1.04
C VAL A 156 0.06 -7.83 -0.69
N THR A 157 0.18 -9.06 -1.17
CA THR A 157 -0.62 -10.18 -0.69
C THR A 157 0.22 -10.96 0.30
N ALA A 158 -0.32 -11.20 1.49
CA ALA A 158 0.38 -11.92 2.54
C ALA A 158 -0.57 -12.89 3.24
N ARG A 159 -0.08 -14.08 3.57
CA ARG A 159 -0.86 -15.13 4.23
C ARG A 159 -0.50 -15.20 5.70
N LYS A 160 -1.52 -15.39 6.54
CA LYS A 160 -1.30 -15.81 7.94
C LYS A 160 -0.91 -17.28 7.95
N THR A 161 0.32 -17.56 8.39
CA THR A 161 0.80 -18.93 8.55
C THR A 161 -0.10 -19.67 9.55
N ALA A 162 -0.36 -20.94 9.28
CA ALA A 162 -0.98 -21.79 10.28
C ALA A 162 0.10 -22.14 11.31
N GLU A 163 -0.19 -21.99 12.60
CA GLU A 163 0.69 -22.53 13.64
C GLU A 163 0.91 -24.02 13.33
N GLN A 164 2.18 -24.41 13.23
CA GLN A 164 2.53 -25.83 13.24
C GLN A 164 2.29 -26.30 14.66
N GLY A 165 1.16 -26.99 14.86
CA GLY A 165 0.87 -27.69 16.11
C GLY A 165 1.89 -28.78 16.41
#